data_AF-A0A918J0S5-F1
#
_entry.id   AF-A0A918J0S5-F1
#
_cell.length_a   1.000
_cell.length_b   1.000
_cell.length_c   1.000
_cell.angle_alpha   90.00
_cell.angle_beta   90.00
_cell.angle_gamma   90.00
#
_symmetry.space_group_name_H-M   'P 1'
#
loop_
_entity.id
_entity.type
_entity.pdbx_description
1 polymer ?
#
loop_
_entity_poly.entity_id
_entity_poly.type
_entity_poly.pdbx_seq_one_letter_code
_entity_poly.pdbx_strand_id
1 'polypeptide(L)'
;MRISPSTGRLQDWKDDWKAATPFAGQVAHGWGLAVGNQISPRTTPELAEAFTKTLEYRKPWEANNSGSWTGSFSAKFWARLGNEEMLQKVLDEHFEKALFPNLTSNFGGFWEIDGNLGITASICEMLLQIHDGVIELLPALTSFYPKGKVEGLKARGGFTVNMEWNGGILKRVRVHSQSGGKAVLRYGEQLR
;
A
#
# COMPACT_ATOMS: atom_id res chain seq x y z
N MET A 1 -12.65 -15.49 2.35
CA MET A 1 -12.83 -14.58 1.20
C MET A 1 -13.17 -15.42 -0.02
N ARG A 2 -13.93 -14.89 -0.99
CA ARG A 2 -14.35 -15.62 -2.20
C ARG A 2 -14.02 -14.79 -3.44
N ILE A 3 -13.69 -15.48 -4.53
CA ILE A 3 -13.48 -14.88 -5.85
C ILE A 3 -14.77 -15.07 -6.64
N SER A 4 -15.27 -13.98 -7.21
CA SER A 4 -16.47 -13.97 -8.05
C SER A 4 -16.24 -14.86 -9.28
N PRO A 5 -17.02 -15.94 -9.49
CA PRO A 5 -16.87 -16.77 -10.69
C PRO A 5 -17.26 -16.03 -11.97
N SER A 6 -18.11 -15.00 -11.87
CA SER A 6 -18.54 -14.21 -13.02
C SER A 6 -17.53 -13.14 -13.44
N THR A 7 -16.73 -12.61 -12.50
CA THR A 7 -15.87 -11.45 -12.79
C THR A 7 -14.40 -11.64 -12.42
N GLY A 8 -14.05 -12.71 -11.70
CA GLY A 8 -12.70 -12.96 -11.22
C GLY A 8 -12.20 -11.98 -10.16
N ARG A 9 -13.05 -11.06 -9.68
CA ARG A 9 -12.75 -10.06 -8.64
C ARG A 9 -12.99 -10.62 -7.24
N LEU A 10 -12.38 -10.00 -6.23
CA LEU A 10 -12.66 -10.32 -4.83
C LEU A 10 -14.11 -9.91 -4.49
N GLN A 11 -14.89 -10.84 -3.93
CA GLN A 11 -16.27 -10.52 -3.55
C GLN A 11 -16.32 -9.64 -2.29
N ASP A 12 -17.14 -8.59 -2.34
CA ASP A 12 -17.48 -7.76 -1.17
C ASP A 12 -18.41 -8.52 -0.21
N TRP A 13 -19.37 -9.26 -0.78
CA TRP A 13 -20.37 -10.04 -0.03
C TRP A 13 -20.20 -11.55 -0.15
N LYS A 14 -20.92 -12.28 0.70
CA LYS A 14 -20.89 -13.74 0.76
C LYS A 14 -21.27 -14.39 -0.57
N ASP A 15 -22.31 -13.88 -1.22
CA ASP A 15 -22.78 -14.36 -2.52
C ASP A 15 -22.32 -13.40 -3.64
N ASP A 16 -22.36 -13.86 -4.90
CA ASP A 16 -21.87 -13.11 -6.06
C ASP A 16 -22.87 -12.04 -6.54
N TRP A 17 -23.09 -11.03 -5.69
CA TRP A 17 -23.99 -9.91 -5.98
C TRP A 17 -23.33 -8.89 -6.91
N LYS A 18 -24.12 -8.31 -7.82
CA LYS A 18 -23.68 -7.13 -8.58
C LYS A 18 -23.61 -5.92 -7.63
N ALA A 19 -22.55 -5.12 -7.77
CA ALA A 19 -22.41 -3.89 -7.00
C ALA A 19 -23.48 -2.86 -7.42
N ALA A 20 -24.17 -2.26 -6.45
CA ALA A 20 -25.11 -1.17 -6.69
C ALA A 20 -24.37 0.13 -7.07
N THR A 21 -23.20 0.36 -6.48
CA THR A 21 -22.35 1.54 -6.70
C THR A 21 -20.91 1.10 -7.04
N PRO A 22 -20.66 0.54 -8.24
CA PRO A 22 -19.37 -0.07 -8.58
C PRO A 22 -18.18 0.87 -8.48
N PHE A 23 -18.39 2.17 -8.69
CA PHE A 23 -17.34 3.20 -8.68
C PHE A 23 -17.34 4.03 -7.39
N ALA A 24 -17.99 3.57 -6.33
CA ALA A 24 -17.81 4.18 -5.01
C ALA A 24 -16.36 3.97 -4.55
N GLY A 25 -15.77 5.00 -3.95
CA GLY A 25 -14.38 4.94 -3.49
C GLY A 25 -14.13 3.84 -2.45
N GLN A 26 -15.17 3.42 -1.73
CA GLN A 26 -15.03 2.52 -0.58
C GLN A 26 -14.84 1.07 -1.01
N VAL A 27 -13.69 0.51 -0.65
CA VAL A 27 -13.31 -0.89 -0.93
C VAL A 27 -13.04 -1.61 0.39
N ALA A 28 -14.08 -1.76 1.22
CA ALA A 28 -13.95 -2.26 2.60
C ALA A 28 -13.41 -3.70 2.68
N HIS A 29 -13.79 -4.56 1.74
CA HIS A 29 -13.25 -5.93 1.61
C HIS A 29 -11.73 -5.98 1.29
N GLY A 30 -11.10 -4.83 1.01
CA GLY A 30 -9.64 -4.67 0.95
C GLY A 30 -8.94 -4.62 2.31
N TRP A 31 -9.68 -4.58 3.43
CA TRP A 31 -9.10 -4.51 4.78
C TRP A 31 -8.09 -5.62 5.08
N GLY A 32 -8.37 -6.84 4.57
CA GLY A 32 -7.51 -8.01 4.73
C GLY A 32 -6.12 -7.86 4.10
N LEU A 33 -5.97 -6.95 3.13
CA LEU A 33 -4.70 -6.58 2.50
C LEU A 33 -4.04 -5.36 3.20
N ALA A 34 -4.80 -4.26 3.38
CA ALA A 34 -4.22 -2.98 3.81
C ALA A 34 -3.87 -2.92 5.30
N VAL A 35 -4.67 -3.56 6.15
CA VAL A 35 -4.51 -3.48 7.62
C VAL A 35 -4.20 -4.87 8.18
N GLY A 36 -4.90 -5.88 7.67
CA GLY A 36 -4.62 -7.27 7.96
C GLY A 36 -3.40 -7.83 7.21
N ASN A 37 -3.29 -9.15 7.28
CA ASN A 37 -2.34 -9.99 6.57
C ASN A 37 -3.05 -11.24 6.01
N GLN A 38 -4.34 -11.11 5.69
CA GLN A 38 -5.16 -12.20 5.15
C GLN A 38 -5.04 -12.30 3.62
N ILE A 39 -4.60 -11.21 2.99
CA ILE A 39 -4.29 -11.15 1.56
C ILE A 39 -2.83 -10.70 1.44
N SER A 40 -2.01 -11.48 0.74
CA SER A 40 -0.62 -11.16 0.41
C SER A 40 -0.29 -11.76 -0.97
N PRO A 41 0.43 -11.04 -1.85
CA PRO A 41 0.88 -11.58 -3.13
C PRO A 41 1.71 -12.86 -2.99
N ARG A 42 2.37 -13.05 -1.85
CA ARG A 42 3.26 -14.21 -1.62
C ARG A 42 2.54 -15.41 -1.03
N THR A 43 1.60 -15.20 -0.10
CA THR A 43 0.95 -16.31 0.63
C THR A 43 -0.45 -16.63 0.12
N THR A 44 -1.13 -15.68 -0.51
CA THR A 44 -2.46 -15.85 -1.10
C THR A 44 -2.54 -15.19 -2.49
N PRO A 45 -1.70 -15.62 -3.46
CA PRO A 45 -1.58 -14.97 -4.76
C PRO A 45 -2.92 -14.88 -5.52
N GLU A 46 -3.76 -15.91 -5.43
CA GLU A 46 -5.09 -15.91 -6.08
C GLU A 46 -6.01 -14.80 -5.53
N LEU A 47 -5.98 -14.55 -4.22
CA LEU A 47 -6.77 -13.47 -3.60
C LEU A 47 -6.19 -12.09 -3.92
N ALA A 48 -4.86 -11.98 -3.96
CA ALA A 48 -4.19 -10.75 -4.34
C ALA A 48 -4.53 -10.36 -5.78
N GLU A 49 -4.47 -11.31 -6.72
CA GLU A 49 -4.86 -11.14 -8.11
C GLU A 49 -6.34 -10.76 -8.27
N ALA A 50 -7.24 -11.42 -7.55
CA ALA A 50 -8.66 -11.07 -7.55
C ALA A 50 -8.90 -9.65 -6.99
N PHE A 51 -8.11 -9.22 -6.01
CA PHE A 51 -8.19 -7.88 -5.46
C PHE A 51 -7.60 -6.83 -6.42
N THR A 52 -6.50 -7.13 -7.13
CA THR A 52 -5.97 -6.30 -8.23
C THR A 52 -7.06 -5.97 -9.25
N LYS A 53 -7.76 -6.99 -9.76
CA LYS A 53 -8.90 -6.81 -10.69
C LYS A 53 -10.02 -5.94 -10.11
N THR A 54 -10.20 -5.99 -8.79
CA THR A 54 -11.18 -5.13 -8.10
C THR A 54 -10.75 -3.68 -8.16
N LEU A 55 -9.47 -3.38 -7.87
CA LEU A 55 -8.93 -2.02 -7.90
C LEU A 55 -8.91 -1.45 -9.32
N GLU A 56 -8.50 -2.24 -10.32
CA GLU A 56 -8.48 -1.83 -11.73
C GLU A 56 -9.87 -1.48 -12.25
N TYR A 57 -10.89 -2.25 -11.85
CA TYR A 57 -12.27 -2.00 -12.24
C TYR A 57 -12.88 -0.83 -11.49
N ARG A 58 -12.74 -0.79 -10.16
CA ARG A 58 -13.43 0.18 -9.30
C ARG A 58 -12.76 1.55 -9.29
N LYS A 59 -11.44 1.59 -9.48
CA LYS A 59 -10.59 2.80 -9.45
C LYS A 59 -10.91 3.75 -8.29
N PRO A 60 -10.84 3.26 -7.04
CA PRO A 60 -11.33 4.01 -5.88
C PRO A 60 -10.70 5.39 -5.69
N TRP A 61 -9.46 5.59 -6.15
CA TRP A 61 -8.77 6.88 -6.12
C TRP A 61 -9.39 7.93 -7.06
N GLU A 62 -10.21 7.53 -8.04
CA GLU A 62 -10.91 8.42 -8.99
C GLU A 62 -12.33 8.79 -8.53
N ALA A 63 -12.89 8.15 -7.51
CA ALA A 63 -14.31 8.25 -7.15
C ALA A 63 -14.79 9.64 -6.65
N ASN A 64 -13.85 10.54 -6.34
CA ASN A 64 -14.09 11.97 -6.07
C ASN A 64 -12.81 12.73 -6.44
N ASN A 65 -11.74 12.42 -5.72
CA ASN A 65 -10.36 12.66 -6.06
C ASN A 65 -9.50 11.73 -5.19
N SER A 66 -8.17 11.79 -5.36
CA SER A 66 -7.21 11.05 -4.53
C SER A 66 -6.98 11.68 -3.14
N GLY A 67 -7.96 12.42 -2.60
CA GLY A 67 -7.91 12.98 -1.26
C GLY A 67 -8.36 11.99 -0.19
N SER A 68 -8.19 12.34 1.09
CA SER A 68 -8.74 11.56 2.20
C SER A 68 -8.42 10.05 2.11
N TRP A 69 -9.37 9.20 2.50
CA TRP A 69 -9.26 7.75 2.50
C TRP A 69 -9.28 7.12 1.10
N THR A 70 -9.85 7.79 0.08
CA THR A 70 -9.92 7.25 -1.30
C THR A 70 -8.53 7.14 -1.92
N GLY A 71 -7.70 8.18 -1.80
CA GLY A 71 -6.30 8.13 -2.23
C GLY A 71 -5.44 7.28 -1.29
N SER A 72 -5.58 7.48 0.02
CA SER A 72 -4.74 6.82 1.03
C SER A 72 -4.85 5.30 1.01
N PHE A 73 -6.05 4.74 1.00
CA PHE A 73 -6.21 3.29 0.92
C PHE A 73 -5.76 2.76 -0.44
N SER A 74 -6.04 3.48 -1.53
CA SER A 74 -5.61 3.07 -2.88
C SER A 74 -4.09 2.96 -2.98
N ALA A 75 -3.35 3.98 -2.51
CA ALA A 75 -1.89 3.94 -2.45
C ALA A 75 -1.41 2.78 -1.58
N LYS A 76 -2.00 2.59 -0.40
CA LYS A 76 -1.65 1.47 0.47
C LYS A 76 -1.91 0.10 -0.16
N PHE A 77 -3.02 -0.06 -0.87
CA PHE A 77 -3.35 -1.29 -1.58
C PHE A 77 -2.30 -1.60 -2.64
N TRP A 78 -1.97 -0.63 -3.48
CA TRP A 78 -0.97 -0.82 -4.54
C TRP A 78 0.43 -1.07 -3.98
N ALA A 79 0.82 -0.39 -2.90
CA ALA A 79 2.05 -0.69 -2.18
C ALA A 79 2.09 -2.14 -1.66
N ARG A 80 0.99 -2.62 -1.04
CA ARG A 80 0.88 -4.00 -0.55
C ARG A 80 0.80 -5.05 -1.64
N LEU A 81 0.36 -4.68 -2.85
CA LEU A 81 0.36 -5.54 -4.02
C LEU A 81 1.71 -5.54 -4.76
N GLY A 82 2.64 -4.65 -4.40
CA GLY A 82 3.91 -4.50 -5.12
C GLY A 82 3.77 -3.85 -6.50
N ASN A 83 2.65 -3.19 -6.78
CA ASN A 83 2.42 -2.54 -8.07
C ASN A 83 2.95 -1.10 -8.03
N GLU A 84 4.20 -0.93 -8.43
CA GLU A 84 4.93 0.34 -8.40
C GLU A 84 4.29 1.43 -9.29
N GLU A 85 3.84 1.05 -10.49
CA GLU A 85 3.26 1.99 -11.46
C GLU A 85 1.95 2.57 -10.93
N MET A 86 1.05 1.70 -10.47
CA MET A 86 -0.23 2.14 -9.92
C MET A 86 -0.07 2.88 -8.61
N LEU A 87 0.90 2.49 -7.76
CA LEU A 87 1.23 3.24 -6.56
C LEU A 87 1.66 4.67 -6.91
N GLN A 88 2.63 4.83 -7.82
CA GLN A 88 3.10 6.15 -8.24
C GLN A 88 1.94 6.99 -8.79
N LYS A 89 1.10 6.40 -9.65
CA LYS A 89 -0.07 7.10 -10.22
C LYS A 89 -0.98 7.67 -9.13
N VAL A 90 -1.30 6.89 -8.09
CA VAL A 90 -2.16 7.37 -6.99
C VAL A 90 -1.45 8.46 -6.17
N LEU A 91 -0.14 8.35 -5.95
CA LEU A 91 0.63 9.40 -5.28
C LEU A 91 0.61 10.70 -6.08
N ASP A 92 0.86 10.64 -7.38
CA ASP A 92 0.82 11.81 -8.27
C ASP A 92 -0.56 12.46 -8.23
N GLU A 93 -1.64 11.68 -8.36
CA GLU A 93 -2.99 12.21 -8.26
C GLU A 93 -3.28 12.86 -6.90
N HIS A 94 -2.76 12.32 -5.80
CA HIS A 94 -2.91 12.93 -4.48
C HIS A 94 -2.21 14.30 -4.43
N PHE A 95 -0.93 14.35 -4.81
CA PHE A 95 -0.13 15.57 -4.71
C PHE A 95 -0.53 16.64 -5.74
N GLU A 96 -1.00 16.26 -6.91
CA GLU A 96 -1.40 17.18 -7.98
C GLU A 96 -2.83 17.72 -7.80
N LYS A 97 -3.76 16.90 -7.29
CA LYS A 97 -5.20 17.19 -7.37
C LYS A 97 -5.94 17.15 -6.05
N ALA A 98 -5.31 16.71 -4.97
CA ALA A 98 -5.99 16.44 -3.71
C ALA A 98 -5.36 17.12 -2.48
N LEU A 99 -4.64 18.22 -2.70
CA LEU A 99 -4.10 19.08 -1.66
C LEU A 99 -4.59 20.53 -1.82
N PHE A 100 -4.79 21.20 -0.70
CA PHE A 100 -4.88 22.66 -0.66
C PHE A 100 -3.48 23.29 -0.79
N PRO A 101 -3.35 24.60 -1.07
CA PRO A 101 -2.05 25.28 -1.14
C PRO A 101 -1.19 25.16 0.13
N ASN A 102 -1.79 24.88 1.29
CA ASN A 102 -1.10 24.65 2.55
C ASN A 102 -0.73 23.16 2.78
N LEU A 103 -0.80 22.32 1.73
CA LEU A 103 -0.51 20.87 1.74
C LEU A 103 -1.43 20.02 2.61
N THR A 104 -2.54 20.58 3.10
CA THR A 104 -3.56 19.78 3.77
C THR A 104 -4.44 19.06 2.74
N SER A 105 -4.87 17.83 3.05
CA SER A 105 -5.64 17.04 2.09
C SER A 105 -7.00 17.67 1.84
N ASN A 106 -7.31 17.80 0.56
CA ASN A 106 -8.54 18.32 0.01
C ASN A 106 -9.35 17.15 -0.57
N PHE A 107 -10.52 16.89 0.00
CA PHE A 107 -11.47 15.90 -0.48
C PHE A 107 -12.77 16.60 -0.88
N GLY A 108 -12.97 16.80 -2.19
CA GLY A 108 -14.17 17.46 -2.71
C GLY A 108 -14.39 18.90 -2.20
N GLY A 109 -13.32 19.62 -1.86
CA GLY A 109 -13.37 20.98 -1.30
C GLY A 109 -13.35 21.04 0.23
N PHE A 110 -13.32 19.89 0.91
CA PHE A 110 -13.26 19.80 2.37
C PHE A 110 -11.90 19.33 2.85
N TRP A 111 -11.48 19.83 4.02
CA TRP A 111 -10.26 19.37 4.66
C TRP A 111 -10.52 18.06 5.42
N GLU A 112 -9.73 17.04 5.13
CA GLU A 112 -9.81 15.72 5.77
C GLU A 112 -8.41 15.20 6.11
N ILE A 113 -8.08 15.13 7.41
CA ILE A 113 -6.70 14.83 7.85
C ILE A 113 -6.23 13.40 7.53
N ASP A 114 -7.17 12.48 7.35
CA ASP A 114 -6.88 11.08 7.05
C ASP A 114 -6.09 10.91 5.74
N GLY A 115 -6.27 11.82 4.77
CA GLY A 115 -5.49 11.86 3.53
C GLY A 115 -4.00 12.09 3.76
N ASN A 116 -3.65 13.07 4.59
CA ASN A 116 -2.26 13.38 4.91
C ASN A 116 -1.57 12.23 5.65
N LEU A 117 -2.25 11.67 6.66
CA LEU A 117 -1.71 10.59 7.48
C LEU A 117 -1.63 9.27 6.69
N GLY A 118 -2.66 8.98 5.89
CA GLY A 118 -2.76 7.75 5.12
C GLY A 118 -1.78 7.68 3.95
N ILE A 119 -1.52 8.79 3.26
CA ILE A 119 -0.48 8.84 2.22
C ILE A 119 0.91 8.70 2.84
N THR A 120 1.17 9.32 3.98
CA THR A 120 2.42 9.12 4.74
C THR A 120 2.61 7.64 5.09
N ALA A 121 1.57 6.97 5.59
CA ALA A 121 1.61 5.54 5.87
C ALA A 121 1.84 4.69 4.62
N SER A 122 1.28 5.09 3.47
CA SER A 122 1.45 4.38 2.20
C SER A 122 2.88 4.50 1.66
N ILE A 123 3.51 5.66 1.81
CA ILE A 123 4.94 5.86 1.50
C ILE A 123 5.80 4.98 2.43
N CYS A 124 5.44 4.82 3.70
CA CYS A 124 6.13 3.86 4.56
C CYS A 124 5.97 2.41 4.05
N GLU A 125 4.77 1.99 3.63
CA GLU A 125 4.51 0.65 3.08
C GLU A 125 5.20 0.40 1.73
N MET A 126 5.46 1.46 0.95
CA MET A 126 6.29 1.40 -0.25
C MET A 126 7.73 0.97 0.08
N LEU A 127 8.26 1.49 1.19
CA LEU A 127 9.66 1.34 1.59
C LEU A 127 9.89 0.14 2.53
N LEU A 128 8.93 -0.19 3.38
CA LEU A 128 9.06 -1.20 4.43
C LEU A 128 7.72 -1.86 4.75
N GLN A 129 7.66 -3.18 4.61
CA GLN A 129 6.49 -4.00 4.98
C GLN A 129 6.84 -4.96 6.12
N ILE A 130 5.91 -5.12 7.07
CA ILE A 130 6.18 -5.84 8.33
C ILE A 130 5.08 -6.84 8.73
N HIS A 131 4.23 -7.25 7.79
CA HIS A 131 2.94 -7.91 8.07
C HIS A 131 2.94 -9.44 7.97
N ASP A 132 3.91 -10.03 7.27
CA ASP A 132 4.02 -11.48 7.09
C ASP A 132 5.08 -12.10 8.03
N GLY A 133 5.24 -11.53 9.22
CA GLY A 133 6.24 -11.99 10.21
C GLY A 133 7.70 -11.73 9.81
N VAL A 134 7.92 -11.00 8.71
CA VAL A 134 9.22 -10.60 8.18
C VAL A 134 9.28 -9.09 8.02
N ILE A 135 10.49 -8.55 7.96
CA ILE A 135 10.77 -7.16 7.60
C ILE A 135 11.16 -7.15 6.12
N GLU A 136 10.23 -6.80 5.25
CA GLU A 136 10.43 -6.72 3.81
C GLU A 136 10.89 -5.32 3.41
N LEU A 137 12.06 -5.26 2.78
CA LEU A 137 12.79 -4.04 2.44
C LEU A 137 12.47 -3.66 0.99
N LEU A 138 12.10 -2.39 0.77
CA LEU A 138 11.77 -1.83 -0.55
C LEU A 138 10.77 -2.70 -1.36
N PRO A 139 9.65 -3.16 -0.77
CA PRO A 139 8.71 -4.09 -1.42
C PRO A 139 8.03 -3.52 -2.67
N ALA A 140 7.91 -2.20 -2.76
CA ALA A 140 7.21 -1.52 -3.86
C ALA A 140 7.90 -0.20 -4.24
N LEU A 141 9.23 -0.11 -4.09
CA LEU A 141 9.98 1.10 -4.42
C LEU A 141 9.83 1.42 -5.92
N THR A 142 9.19 2.53 -6.23
CA THR A 142 8.96 2.93 -7.62
C THR A 142 10.26 3.32 -8.33
N SER A 143 10.32 3.08 -9.65
CA SER A 143 11.41 3.51 -10.53
C SER A 143 11.64 5.03 -10.56
N PHE A 144 10.65 5.85 -10.16
CA PHE A 144 10.75 7.31 -10.04
C PHE A 144 11.67 7.77 -8.91
N TYR A 145 12.00 6.88 -7.97
CA TYR A 145 12.92 7.15 -6.86
C TYR A 145 14.18 6.27 -6.97
N PRO A 146 15.00 6.42 -8.03
CA PRO A 146 16.11 5.51 -8.29
C PRO A 146 17.21 5.60 -7.23
N LYS A 147 17.30 6.70 -6.49
CA LYS A 147 18.31 6.91 -5.45
C LYS A 147 17.68 7.61 -4.26
N GLY A 148 17.97 7.10 -3.07
CA GLY A 148 17.44 7.69 -1.84
C GLY A 148 17.93 7.00 -0.58
N LYS A 149 17.50 7.56 0.54
CA LYS A 149 17.71 6.98 1.87
C LYS A 149 16.50 7.25 2.75
N VAL A 150 16.25 6.35 3.70
CA VAL A 150 15.24 6.52 4.75
C VAL A 150 15.84 6.10 6.08
N GLU A 151 15.54 6.85 7.14
CA GLU A 151 16.03 6.60 8.48
C GLU A 151 14.87 6.65 9.47
N GLY A 152 14.88 5.76 10.47
CA GLY A 152 13.95 5.78 11.58
C GLY A 152 12.66 4.97 11.40
N LEU A 153 12.50 4.24 10.29
CA LEU A 153 11.30 3.40 10.10
C LEU A 153 11.22 2.33 11.19
N LYS A 154 10.03 2.13 11.76
CA LYS A 154 9.80 1.16 12.83
C LYS A 154 9.25 -0.14 12.26
N ALA A 155 9.77 -1.26 12.76
CA ALA A 155 9.27 -2.59 12.47
C ALA A 155 8.81 -3.31 13.75
N ARG A 156 7.86 -4.25 13.60
CA ARG A 156 7.32 -5.06 14.70
C ARG A 156 8.45 -5.78 15.44
N GLY A 157 8.35 -5.87 16.75
CA GLY A 157 9.40 -6.45 17.60
C GLY A 157 10.46 -5.45 18.09
N GLY A 158 10.23 -4.15 17.93
CA GLY A 158 11.11 -3.11 18.49
C GLY A 158 12.33 -2.79 17.62
N PHE A 159 12.25 -3.05 16.32
CA PHE A 159 13.34 -2.76 15.39
C PHE A 159 13.18 -1.36 14.76
N THR A 160 14.32 -0.70 14.54
CA THR A 160 14.42 0.52 13.73
C THR A 160 15.26 0.21 12.50
N VAL A 161 14.75 0.55 11.32
CA VAL A 161 15.34 0.20 10.03
C VAL A 161 15.72 1.47 9.27
N ASN A 162 17.00 1.54 8.90
CA ASN A 162 17.54 2.58 8.03
C ASN A 162 17.99 1.93 6.72
N MET A 163 17.65 2.51 5.59
CA MET A 163 17.98 1.98 4.26
C MET A 163 18.54 3.07 3.36
N GLU A 164 19.43 2.66 2.45
CA GLU A 164 19.97 3.48 1.38
C GLU A 164 20.01 2.66 0.09
N TRP A 165 19.55 3.24 -1.01
CA TRP A 165 19.48 2.60 -2.31
C TRP A 165 20.00 3.50 -3.43
N ASN A 166 20.46 2.86 -4.51
CA ASN A 166 20.93 3.55 -5.72
C ASN A 166 20.70 2.66 -6.94
N GLY A 167 20.15 3.25 -8.01
CA GLY A 167 19.64 2.54 -9.18
C GLY A 167 18.47 1.62 -8.86
N GLY A 168 17.60 1.98 -7.90
CA GLY A 168 16.51 1.13 -7.40
C GLY A 168 16.97 -0.06 -6.54
N ILE A 169 18.29 -0.22 -6.33
CA ILE A 169 18.87 -1.38 -5.67
C ILE A 169 19.32 -1.00 -4.26
N LEU A 170 18.94 -1.81 -3.27
CA LEU A 170 19.37 -1.66 -1.88
C LEU A 170 20.90 -1.75 -1.79
N LYS A 171 21.54 -0.72 -1.25
CA LYS A 171 23.00 -0.66 -1.05
C LYS A 171 23.39 -0.86 0.40
N ARG A 172 22.55 -0.40 1.33
CA ARG A 172 22.80 -0.55 2.77
C ARG A 172 21.48 -0.67 3.51
N VAL A 173 21.45 -1.59 4.47
CA VAL A 173 20.41 -1.67 5.49
C VAL A 173 21.08 -1.73 6.86
N ARG A 174 20.57 -0.97 7.82
CA ARG A 174 20.94 -1.04 9.23
C ARG A 174 19.70 -1.29 10.04
N VAL A 175 19.72 -2.36 10.85
CA VAL A 175 18.62 -2.75 11.72
C VAL A 175 19.10 -2.64 13.16
N HIS A 176 18.50 -1.72 13.90
CA HIS A 176 18.75 -1.55 15.32
C HIS A 176 17.60 -2.19 16.11
N SER A 177 17.90 -3.16 16.97
CA SER A 177 16.92 -3.69 17.92
C SER A 177 16.99 -2.93 19.24
N GLN A 178 15.83 -2.45 19.71
CA GLN A 178 15.74 -1.82 21.04
C GLN A 178 15.64 -2.85 22.17
N SER A 179 15.15 -4.06 21.89
CA SER A 179 14.80 -5.07 22.89
C SER A 179 15.44 -6.45 22.64
N GLY A 180 16.38 -6.55 21.69
CA GLY A 180 16.93 -7.82 21.22
C GLY A 180 15.99 -8.55 20.24
N GLY A 181 16.14 -9.87 20.11
CA GLY A 181 15.30 -10.70 19.24
C GLY A 181 15.82 -10.88 17.81
N LYS A 182 15.27 -11.89 17.13
CA LYS A 182 15.64 -12.25 15.75
C LYS A 182 14.86 -11.39 14.76
N ALA A 183 15.56 -10.56 13.98
CA ALA A 183 15.00 -9.94 12.79
C ALA A 183 15.13 -10.91 11.61
N VAL A 184 14.06 -11.10 10.85
CA VAL A 184 14.08 -11.81 9.57
C VAL A 184 13.84 -10.78 8.48
N LEU A 185 14.79 -10.62 7.58
CA LEU A 185 14.77 -9.62 6.51
C LEU A 185 14.44 -10.28 5.18
N ARG A 186 13.61 -9.61 4.38
CA ARG A 186 13.36 -9.98 2.99
C ARG A 186 13.76 -8.84 2.05
N TYR A 187 14.46 -9.16 0.97
CA TYR A 187 14.72 -8.24 -0.13
C TYR A 187 14.60 -8.99 -1.47
N GLY A 188 13.57 -8.66 -2.26
CA GLY A 188 13.15 -9.49 -3.38
C GLY A 188 12.86 -10.92 -2.92
N GLU A 189 13.50 -11.90 -3.56
CA GLU A 189 13.38 -13.33 -3.21
C GLU A 189 14.36 -13.78 -2.11
N GLN A 190 15.24 -12.89 -1.64
CA GLN A 190 16.23 -13.24 -0.63
C GLN A 190 15.65 -13.09 0.78
N LEU A 191 15.83 -14.13 1.59
CA LEU A 191 15.48 -14.14 3.02
C LEU A 191 16.76 -14.30 3.85
N ARG A 192 16.93 -13.48 4.90
CA ARG A 192 18.08 -13.52 5.82
C ARG A 192 17.67 -13.38 7.28
#